data_AF-A0A2A7MF91-F1
#
_entry.id   AF-A0A2A7MF91-F1
#
_cell.length_a   1.000
_cell.length_b   1.000
_cell.length_c   1.000
_cell.angle_alpha   90.00
_cell.angle_beta   90.00
_cell.angle_gamma   90.00
#
_symmetry.space_group_name_H-M   'P 1'
#
loop_
_entity.id
_entity.type
_entity.pdbx_description
1 polymer ?
#
loop_
_entity_poly.entity_id
_entity_poly.type
_entity_poly.pdbx_seq_one_letter_code
_entity_poly.pdbx_strand_id
1 'polypeptide(L)' 'MEEAETTDEVKSAIKTLLKGQQDLIEKVFYKNMKLVDIAAHEGVTEAAIRNRLNKVYKKLKKVLN' A
#
# COMPACT_ATOMS: atom_id res chain seq x y z
N MET A 1 5.86 -23.37 9.09
CA MET A 1 6.93 -22.34 9.12
C MET A 1 6.84 -21.40 7.93
N GLU A 2 6.00 -21.67 6.92
CA GLU A 2 5.85 -20.85 5.71
C GLU A 2 5.21 -19.46 5.94
N GLU A 3 4.26 -19.31 6.88
CA GLU A 3 3.57 -18.02 7.09
C GLU A 3 4.49 -16.88 7.57
N ALA A 4 5.57 -17.20 8.29
CA ALA A 4 6.50 -16.21 8.80
C ALA A 4 7.42 -15.66 7.71
N GLU A 5 7.90 -16.52 6.80
CA GLU A 5 8.81 -16.14 5.71
C GLU A 5 8.11 -15.21 4.70
N THR A 6 6.89 -15.55 4.30
CA THR A 6 6.08 -14.68 3.42
C THR A 6 5.81 -13.31 4.04
N THR A 7 5.65 -13.26 5.36
CA THR A 7 5.37 -12.00 6.08
C THR A 7 6.59 -11.08 6.07
N ASP A 8 7.80 -11.60 6.20
CA ASP A 8 9.02 -10.79 6.28
C ASP A 8 9.50 -10.32 4.90
N GLU A 9 9.27 -11.10 3.85
CA GLU A 9 9.47 -10.68 2.46
C GLU A 9 8.55 -9.52 2.08
N VAL A 10 7.25 -9.62 2.43
CA VAL A 10 6.27 -8.56 2.16
C VAL A 10 6.62 -7.29 2.94
N LYS A 11 6.99 -7.39 4.23
CA LYS A 11 7.47 -6.23 5.01
C LYS A 11 8.70 -5.60 4.38
N SER A 12 9.64 -6.40 3.90
CA SER A 12 10.86 -5.91 3.24
C SER A 12 10.54 -5.22 1.92
N ALA A 13 9.64 -5.78 1.11
CA ALA A 13 9.16 -5.15 -0.11
C ALA A 13 8.45 -3.81 0.14
N ILE A 14 7.63 -3.72 1.19
CA ILE A 14 6.98 -2.46 1.60
C ILE A 14 8.02 -1.38 1.95
N LYS A 15 9.12 -1.74 2.62
CA LYS A 15 10.21 -0.78 2.93
C LYS A 15 10.87 -0.17 1.69
N THR A 16 10.80 -0.83 0.52
CA THR A 16 11.32 -0.30 -0.76
C THR A 16 10.39 0.72 -1.43
N LEU A 17 9.15 0.87 -0.95
CA LEU A 17 8.18 1.82 -1.48
C LEU A 17 8.56 3.26 -1.10
N LEU A 18 8.09 4.24 -1.88
CA LEU A 18 8.24 5.66 -1.52
C LEU A 18 7.44 5.97 -0.24
N LYS A 19 7.82 7.01 0.53
CA LYS A 19 7.15 7.35 1.80
C LYS A 19 5.62 7.53 1.63
N GLY A 20 5.18 8.21 0.58
CA GLY A 20 3.74 8.37 0.30
C GLY A 20 3.02 7.11 -0.20
N GLN A 21 3.76 6.08 -0.62
CA GLN A 21 3.22 4.76 -0.93
C GLN A 21 3.12 3.89 0.32
N GLN A 22 4.13 3.95 1.19
CA GLN A 22 4.10 3.30 2.51
C GLN A 22 2.95 3.84 3.36
N ASP A 23 2.80 5.18 3.42
CA ASP A 23 1.72 5.84 4.15
C ASP A 23 0.33 5.42 3.64
N LEU A 24 0.17 5.28 2.31
CA LEU A 24 -1.09 4.80 1.74
C LEU A 24 -1.38 3.34 2.14
N ILE A 25 -0.37 2.46 2.15
CA ILE A 25 -0.53 1.09 2.64
C ILE A 25 -0.86 1.08 4.15
N GLU A 26 -0.21 1.93 4.94
CA GLU A 26 -0.48 2.07 6.37
C GLU A 26 -1.93 2.48 6.63
N LYS A 27 -2.41 3.53 5.96
CA LYS A 27 -3.80 4.01 6.06
C LYS A 27 -4.81 2.92 5.71
N VAL A 28 -4.58 2.19 4.63
CA VAL A 28 -5.55 1.20 4.13
C VAL A 28 -5.54 -0.08 4.95
N PHE A 29 -4.37 -0.65 5.22
CA PHE A 29 -4.24 -2.01 5.75
C PHE A 29 -3.98 -2.08 7.25
N TYR A 30 -3.31 -1.08 7.82
CA TYR A 30 -3.00 -1.06 9.26
C TYR A 30 -4.01 -0.23 10.04
N LYS A 31 -4.49 0.86 9.45
CA LYS A 31 -5.50 1.76 10.04
C LYS A 31 -6.93 1.49 9.56
N ASN A 32 -7.12 0.55 8.64
CA ASN A 32 -8.43 0.18 8.08
C ASN A 32 -9.26 1.38 7.56
N MET A 33 -8.59 2.42 7.06
CA MET A 33 -9.27 3.59 6.51
C MET A 33 -9.89 3.27 5.16
N LYS A 34 -11.11 3.76 4.92
CA LYS A 34 -11.76 3.60 3.61
C LYS A 34 -11.10 4.53 2.60
N LEU A 35 -11.04 4.09 1.33
CA LEU A 35 -10.44 4.89 0.25
C LEU A 35 -11.15 6.23 0.06
N VAL A 36 -12.46 6.27 0.29
CA VAL A 36 -13.27 7.50 0.23
C VAL A 36 -12.89 8.49 1.32
N ASP A 37 -12.56 8.02 2.53
CA ASP A 37 -12.17 8.88 3.65
C ASP A 37 -10.76 9.44 3.42
N ILE A 38 -9.84 8.61 2.92
CA ILE A 38 -8.49 9.03 2.51
C ILE A 38 -8.59 10.06 1.38
N ALA A 39 -9.46 9.83 0.39
CA ALA A 39 -9.66 10.73 -0.72
C ALA A 39 -10.20 12.09 -0.27
N ALA A 40 -11.21 12.09 0.61
CA ALA A 40 -11.77 13.30 1.20
C ALA A 40 -10.71 14.09 2.00
N HIS A 41 -9.91 13.40 2.83
CA HIS A 41 -8.84 14.03 3.61
C HIS A 41 -7.73 14.63 2.72
N GLU A 42 -7.40 13.98 1.61
CA GLU A 42 -6.35 14.42 0.68
C GLU A 42 -6.88 15.37 -0.41
N GLY A 43 -8.18 15.67 -0.44
CA GLY A 43 -8.79 16.56 -1.44
C GLY A 43 -8.78 15.99 -2.86
N VAL A 44 -8.80 14.67 -3.00
CA VAL A 44 -8.74 13.97 -4.30
C VAL A 44 -9.95 13.05 -4.51
N THR A 45 -10.08 12.48 -5.69
CA THR A 45 -11.11 11.47 -5.97
C THR A 45 -10.69 10.09 -5.46
N GLU A 46 -11.67 9.25 -5.11
CA GLU A 46 -11.41 7.86 -4.75
C GLU A 46 -10.69 7.09 -5.87
N ALA A 47 -11.00 7.42 -7.14
CA ALA A 47 -10.30 6.88 -8.30
C ALA A 47 -8.80 7.23 -8.31
N ALA A 48 -8.42 8.43 -7.86
CA ALA A 48 -7.01 8.81 -7.74
C ALA A 48 -6.29 7.96 -6.68
N ILE A 49 -6.94 7.69 -5.54
CA ILE A 49 -6.41 6.79 -4.51
C ILE A 49 -6.29 5.36 -5.03
N ARG A 50 -7.31 4.83 -5.71
CA ARG A 50 -7.26 3.50 -6.36
C ARG A 50 -6.12 3.39 -7.37
N ASN A 51 -5.91 4.42 -8.20
CA ASN A 51 -4.80 4.47 -9.14
C ASN A 51 -3.42 4.45 -8.45
N ARG A 52 -3.28 5.13 -7.31
CA ARG A 52 -2.07 5.08 -6.48
C ARG A 52 -1.85 3.69 -5.90
N LEU A 53 -2.88 3.04 -5.35
CA LEU A 53 -2.79 1.66 -4.86
C LEU A 53 -2.36 0.68 -5.96
N ASN A 54 -2.93 0.79 -7.15
CA ASN A 54 -2.53 -0.04 -8.30
C ASN A 54 -1.05 0.10 -8.64
N LYS A 55 -0.49 1.31 -8.54
CA LYS A 55 0.96 1.54 -8.72
C LYS A 55 1.78 0.89 -7.60
N VAL A 56 1.29 0.91 -6.36
CA VAL A 56 1.94 0.21 -5.24
C VAL A 56 1.97 -1.29 -5.48
N TYR A 57 0.84 -1.91 -5.82
CA TYR A 57 0.79 -3.35 -6.11
C TYR A 57 1.71 -3.76 -7.26
N LYS A 58 1.76 -2.96 -8.34
CA LYS A 58 2.71 -3.20 -9.44
C LYS A 58 4.17 -3.15 -8.96
N LYS A 59 4.50 -2.27 -8.01
CA LYS A 59 5.85 -2.18 -7.46
C LYS A 59 6.16 -3.36 -6.54
N LEU A 60 5.25 -3.70 -5.63
CA LEU A 60 5.40 -4.87 -4.75
C LEU A 60 5.54 -6.16 -5.55
N LYS A 61 4.71 -6.36 -6.58
CA LYS A 61 4.80 -7.52 -7.48
C LYS A 61 6.17 -7.63 -8.15
N LYS A 62 6.83 -6.51 -8.49
CA LYS A 62 8.17 -6.54 -9.09
C LYS A 62 9.28 -6.88 -8.09
N VAL A 63 9.04 -6.69 -6.80
CA VAL A 63 10.02 -6.95 -5.74
C VAL A 63 9.88 -8.37 -5.19
N LEU A 64 8.66 -8.92 -5.26
CA LEU A 64 8.31 -10.26 -4.76
C LEU A 64 8.27 -11.34 -5.86
N ASN A 65 8.43 -10.96 -7.14
CA ASN A 65 8.68 -11.89 -8.26
C ASN A 65 10.17 -11.98 -8.54
#